data_AF-A0A7K4ICE9-F1
#
_entry.id   AF-A0A7K4ICE9-F1
#
_cell.length_a   1.000
_cell.length_b   1.000
_cell.length_c   1.000
_cell.angle_alpha   90.00
_cell.angle_beta   90.00
_cell.angle_gamma   90.00
#
_symmetry.space_group_name_H-M   'P 1'
#
loop_
_entity.id
_entity.type
_entity.pdbx_description
1 polymer ?
#
loop_
_entity_poly.entity_id
_entity_poly.type
_entity_poly.pdbx_seq_one_letter_code
_entity_poly.pdbx_strand_id
1 'polypeptide(L)'
;MEPLALFTLMLGVSLVAIFNYLLNWAPGSEPEDYQIGPRELGLRCDCSMNAVVLGAISVLVLSVSSSRFSSREELFMTGVLSFFIVTLAGVMGRRRRYNEWKTMRGVFERVLPPHMPQNMDTSVLEIEFDDEDDDDEDSYEYYDE
;
A
#
# COMPACT_ATOMS: atom_id res chain seq x y z
N MET A 1 20.93 -30.91 -2.94
CA MET A 1 19.46 -31.13 -2.90
C MET A 1 19.00 -32.10 -3.98
N GLU A 2 17.93 -32.88 -3.76
CA GLU A 2 17.29 -33.65 -4.84
C GLU A 2 16.71 -32.71 -5.92
N PRO A 3 16.73 -33.10 -7.21
CA PRO A 3 16.30 -32.21 -8.31
C PRO A 3 14.83 -31.79 -8.19
N LEU A 4 13.98 -32.68 -7.67
CA LEU A 4 12.57 -32.38 -7.42
C LEU A 4 12.40 -31.34 -6.30
N ALA A 5 13.18 -31.45 -5.22
CA ALA A 5 13.17 -30.47 -4.14
C ALA A 5 13.66 -29.09 -4.63
N LEU A 6 14.73 -29.05 -5.44
CA LEU A 6 15.22 -27.80 -6.04
C LEU A 6 14.17 -27.15 -6.95
N PHE A 7 13.48 -27.94 -7.77
CA PHE A 7 12.39 -27.45 -8.62
C PHE A 7 11.25 -26.86 -7.77
N THR A 8 10.82 -27.55 -6.72
CA THR A 8 9.76 -27.04 -5.83
C THR A 8 10.17 -25.77 -5.09
N LEU A 9 11.45 -25.65 -4.70
CA LEU A 9 11.99 -24.46 -4.05
C LEU A 9 11.96 -23.27 -5.03
N MET A 10 12.46 -23.46 -6.25
CA MET A 10 12.45 -22.41 -7.28
C MET A 10 11.04 -21.94 -7.60
N LEU A 11 10.09 -22.86 -7.74
CA LEU A 11 8.68 -22.54 -7.99
C LEU A 11 8.07 -21.79 -6.80
N GLY A 12 8.31 -22.25 -5.57
CA GLY A 12 7.83 -21.59 -4.35
C GLY A 12 8.38 -20.18 -4.18
N VAL A 13 9.70 -19.99 -4.32
CA VAL A 13 10.34 -18.66 -4.25
C VAL A 13 9.81 -17.74 -5.34
N SER A 14 9.61 -18.24 -6.56
CA SER A 14 9.05 -17.46 -7.66
C SER A 14 7.63 -17.01 -7.38
N LEU A 15 6.76 -17.90 -6.88
CA LEU A 15 5.39 -17.56 -6.50
C LEU A 15 5.35 -16.51 -5.39
N VAL A 16 6.17 -16.67 -4.34
CA VAL A 16 6.25 -15.70 -3.24
C VAL A 16 6.78 -14.35 -3.74
N ALA A 17 7.77 -14.35 -4.64
CA ALA A 17 8.30 -13.12 -5.21
C ALA A 17 7.26 -12.39 -6.08
N ILE A 18 6.53 -13.11 -6.93
CA ILE A 18 5.44 -12.55 -7.75
C ILE A 18 4.34 -12.00 -6.84
N PHE A 19 3.94 -12.76 -5.81
CA PHE A 19 2.97 -12.30 -4.83
C PHE A 19 3.43 -11.03 -4.12
N ASN A 20 4.69 -10.99 -3.65
CA ASN A 20 5.24 -9.81 -2.99
C ASN A 20 5.29 -8.59 -3.93
N TYR A 21 5.64 -8.80 -5.21
CA TYR A 21 5.59 -7.75 -6.23
C TYR A 21 4.17 -7.21 -6.42
N LEU A 22 3.18 -8.09 -6.63
CA LEU A 22 1.79 -7.69 -6.86
C LEU A 22 1.19 -7.00 -5.64
N LEU A 23 1.47 -7.52 -4.44
CA LEU A 23 1.00 -6.96 -3.18
C LEU A 23 1.53 -5.53 -3.00
N ASN A 24 2.81 -5.29 -3.29
CA ASN A 24 3.41 -3.95 -3.20
C ASN A 24 3.09 -3.05 -4.40
N TRP A 25 2.43 -3.58 -5.43
CA TRP A 25 1.93 -2.81 -6.58
C TRP A 25 0.44 -2.44 -6.43
N ALA A 26 -0.31 -3.13 -5.57
CA ALA A 26 -1.76 -2.97 -5.44
C ALA A 26 -2.20 -1.52 -5.09
N PRO A 27 -3.37 -1.08 -5.61
CA PRO A 27 -3.96 0.22 -5.30
C PRO A 27 -4.45 0.27 -3.84
N GLY A 28 -4.29 1.44 -3.18
CA GLY A 28 -4.39 1.59 -1.72
C GLY A 28 -3.04 1.88 -1.03
N SER A 29 -2.04 2.29 -1.80
CA SER A 29 -0.78 2.84 -1.31
C SER A 29 -0.59 4.23 -1.92
N GLU A 30 -1.34 5.19 -1.42
CA GLU A 30 -1.12 6.61 -1.68
C GLU A 30 0.27 7.03 -1.20
N PRO A 31 0.92 8.01 -1.85
CA PRO A 31 2.03 8.74 -1.23
C PRO A 31 1.62 9.48 0.06
N GLU A 32 0.33 9.52 0.38
CA GLU A 32 -0.30 10.19 1.52
C GLU A 32 -0.87 9.20 2.55
N ASP A 33 -0.98 7.90 2.24
CA ASP A 33 -1.18 6.80 3.22
C ASP A 33 -0.02 6.67 4.25
N TYR A 34 0.99 7.52 4.12
CA TYR A 34 2.07 7.74 5.08
C TYR A 34 1.74 8.82 6.12
N GLN A 35 0.49 9.28 6.24
CA GLN A 35 0.05 10.16 7.32
C GLN A 35 -1.26 9.63 7.93
N ILE A 36 -1.13 8.87 9.02
CA ILE A 36 -2.23 8.59 9.94
C ILE A 36 -2.34 9.79 10.88
N GLY A 37 -3.29 10.68 10.60
CA GLY A 37 -3.60 11.83 11.46
C GLY A 37 -2.92 13.15 11.06
N PRO A 38 -3.22 14.25 11.78
CA PRO A 38 -2.67 15.59 11.54
C PRO A 38 -1.16 15.55 11.30
N ARG A 39 -0.64 16.39 10.37
CA ARG A 39 0.79 16.48 9.98
C ARG A 39 1.77 16.54 11.16
N GLU A 40 1.30 16.99 12.32
CA GLU A 40 2.03 17.13 13.59
C GLU A 40 2.35 15.79 14.27
N LEU A 41 1.57 14.73 14.00
CA LEU A 41 1.70 13.42 14.66
C LEU A 41 2.73 12.50 14.00
N GLY A 42 3.11 12.74 12.73
CA GLY A 42 4.19 12.02 12.05
C GLY A 42 4.00 10.50 11.90
N LEU A 43 2.80 9.96 12.20
CA LEU A 43 2.52 8.53 12.12
C LEU A 43 2.38 8.14 10.65
N ARG A 44 3.29 7.29 10.16
CA ARG A 44 3.28 6.78 8.78
C ARG A 44 2.82 5.34 8.78
N CYS A 45 1.81 4.99 7.99
CA CYS A 45 1.48 3.59 7.76
C CYS A 45 2.59 2.99 6.89
N ASP A 46 3.54 2.30 7.54
CA ASP A 46 4.81 1.92 6.92
C ASP A 46 4.64 0.65 6.07
N CYS A 47 3.99 0.81 4.91
CA CYS A 47 3.91 -0.24 3.89
C CYS A 47 5.29 -0.61 3.31
N SER A 48 6.39 0.04 3.72
CA SER A 48 7.75 -0.40 3.38
C SER A 48 8.12 -1.73 4.02
N MET A 49 7.60 -1.96 5.22
CA MET A 49 7.94 -3.13 6.00
C MET A 49 7.39 -4.40 5.33
N ASN A 50 6.29 -4.30 4.58
CA ASN A 50 5.63 -5.43 3.97
C ASN A 50 6.51 -6.16 2.94
N ALA A 51 7.30 -5.41 2.15
CA ALA A 51 8.27 -5.97 1.21
C ALA A 51 9.37 -6.80 1.90
N VAL A 52 9.73 -6.44 3.14
CA VAL A 52 10.74 -7.11 3.95
C VAL A 52 10.15 -8.28 4.74
N VAL A 53 8.93 -8.12 5.28
CA VAL A 53 8.23 -9.14 6.07
C VAL A 53 8.03 -10.42 5.27
N LEU A 54 7.58 -10.32 4.01
CA LEU A 54 7.44 -11.50 3.16
C LEU A 54 8.77 -12.17 2.83
N GLY A 55 9.86 -11.40 2.72
CA GLY A 55 11.21 -11.92 2.63
C GLY A 55 11.59 -12.72 3.88
N ALA A 56 11.37 -12.15 5.07
CA ALA A 56 11.67 -12.81 6.35
C ALA A 56 10.85 -14.09 6.56
N ILE A 57 9.55 -14.07 6.23
CA ILE A 57 8.68 -15.26 6.28
C ILE A 57 9.23 -16.36 5.36
N SER A 58 9.68 -16.01 4.15
CA SER A 58 10.27 -17.00 3.24
C SER A 58 11.49 -17.72 3.84
N VAL A 59 12.36 -16.98 4.55
CA VAL A 59 13.54 -17.56 5.22
C VAL A 59 13.13 -18.43 6.41
N LEU A 60 12.11 -18.03 7.18
CA LEU A 60 11.57 -18.84 8.27
C LEU A 60 11.02 -20.18 7.76
N VAL A 61 10.27 -20.16 6.65
CA VAL A 61 9.75 -21.38 6.03
C VAL A 61 10.88 -22.30 5.55
N LEU A 62 11.94 -21.74 4.95
CA LEU A 62 13.13 -22.50 4.57
C LEU A 62 13.85 -23.10 5.79
N SER A 63 13.90 -22.36 6.90
CA SER A 63 14.51 -22.82 8.15
C SER A 63 13.74 -23.99 8.77
N VAL A 64 12.40 -23.94 8.76
CA VAL A 64 11.54 -25.06 9.18
C VAL A 64 11.73 -26.27 8.25
N SER A 65 12.00 -26.02 6.97
CA SER A 65 12.26 -27.04 5.95
C SER A 65 13.73 -27.50 5.90
N SER A 66 14.53 -27.21 6.93
CA SER A 66 15.97 -27.49 6.97
C SER A 66 16.35 -28.96 6.72
N SER A 67 15.46 -29.91 7.02
CA SER A 67 15.67 -31.34 6.76
C SER A 67 15.78 -31.70 5.27
N ARG A 68 15.35 -30.81 4.36
CA ARG A 68 15.45 -30.99 2.90
C ARG A 68 16.83 -30.62 2.34
N PHE A 69 17.70 -30.02 3.15
CA PHE A 69 19.01 -29.52 2.73
C PHE A 69 20.11 -30.51 3.11
N SER A 70 21.08 -30.67 2.21
CA SER A 70 22.20 -31.59 2.44
C SER A 70 23.28 -31.00 3.34
N SER A 71 23.39 -29.67 3.39
CA SER A 71 24.35 -28.95 4.22
C SER A 71 23.78 -27.65 4.79
N ARG A 72 24.39 -27.17 5.88
CA ARG A 72 24.05 -25.88 6.50
C ARG A 72 24.38 -24.70 5.59
N GLU A 73 25.46 -24.81 4.82
CA GLU A 73 25.89 -23.78 3.86
C GLU A 73 24.89 -23.65 2.72
N GLU A 74 24.38 -24.77 2.19
CA GLU A 74 23.34 -24.79 1.15
C GLU A 74 22.06 -24.09 1.63
N LEU A 75 21.61 -24.38 2.86
CA LEU A 75 20.46 -23.71 3.49
C LEU A 75 20.69 -22.20 3.66
N PHE A 76 21.87 -21.80 4.14
CA PHE A 76 22.18 -20.40 4.39
C PHE A 76 22.24 -19.60 3.08
N MET A 77 22.93 -20.13 2.07
CA MET A 77 23.02 -19.53 0.74
C MET A 77 21.64 -19.40 0.11
N THR A 78 20.84 -20.47 0.07
CA THR A 78 19.49 -20.41 -0.52
C THR A 78 18.55 -19.48 0.24
N GLY A 79 18.61 -19.45 1.58
CA GLY A 79 17.81 -18.53 2.39
C GLY A 79 18.16 -17.07 2.14
N VAL A 80 19.44 -16.73 2.08
CA VAL A 80 19.89 -15.36 1.77
C VAL A 80 19.45 -14.97 0.35
N LEU A 81 19.64 -15.86 -0.62
CA LEU A 81 19.31 -15.59 -2.01
C LEU A 81 17.79 -15.45 -2.21
N SER A 82 16.99 -16.30 -1.57
CA SER A 82 15.53 -16.21 -1.61
C SER A 82 15.03 -14.92 -0.95
N PHE A 83 15.61 -14.53 0.19
CA PHE A 83 15.30 -13.27 0.86
C PHE A 83 15.50 -12.09 -0.10
N PHE A 84 16.68 -11.99 -0.72
CA PHE A 84 16.96 -10.91 -1.66
C PHE A 84 16.03 -10.92 -2.86
N ILE A 85 15.77 -12.08 -3.48
CA ILE A 85 14.86 -12.18 -4.63
C ILE A 85 13.45 -11.69 -4.25
N VAL A 86 12.90 -12.20 -3.16
CA VAL A 86 11.54 -11.86 -2.70
C VAL A 86 11.47 -10.39 -2.31
N THR A 87 12.42 -9.87 -1.54
CA THR A 87 12.42 -8.48 -1.10
C THR A 87 12.62 -7.51 -2.26
N LEU A 88 13.54 -7.79 -3.19
CA LEU A 88 13.72 -6.95 -4.38
C LEU A 88 12.46 -6.91 -5.25
N ALA A 89 11.76 -8.03 -5.40
CA ALA A 89 10.48 -8.06 -6.12
C ALA A 89 9.43 -7.14 -5.47
N GLY A 90 9.30 -7.16 -4.14
CA GLY A 90 8.44 -6.24 -3.40
C GLY A 90 8.83 -4.77 -3.58
N VAL A 91 10.13 -4.46 -3.48
CA VAL A 91 10.66 -3.09 -3.70
C VAL A 91 10.40 -2.60 -5.13
N MET A 92 10.53 -3.48 -6.13
CA MET A 92 10.24 -3.14 -7.53
C MET A 92 8.75 -2.83 -7.75
N GLY A 93 7.84 -3.63 -7.19
CA GLY A 93 6.40 -3.37 -7.24
C GLY A 93 6.05 -2.00 -6.69
N ARG A 94 6.65 -1.65 -5.55
CA ARG A 94 6.47 -0.35 -4.91
C ARG A 94 7.02 0.82 -5.72
N ARG A 95 8.21 0.67 -6.31
CA ARG A 95 8.79 1.70 -7.21
C ARG A 95 7.88 1.97 -8.40
N ARG A 96 7.28 0.92 -8.97
CA ARG A 96 6.34 1.06 -10.08
C ARG A 96 5.10 1.85 -9.66
N ARG A 97 4.53 1.50 -8.51
CA ARG A 97 3.36 2.22 -7.96
C ARG A 97 3.65 3.69 -7.69
N TYR A 98 4.83 4.01 -7.13
CA TYR A 98 5.26 5.40 -6.93
C TYR A 98 5.30 6.19 -8.25
N ASN A 99 5.82 5.58 -9.32
CA ASN A 99 5.88 6.22 -10.63
C ASN A 99 4.48 6.42 -11.26
N GLU A 100 3.58 5.45 -11.09
CA GLU A 100 2.18 5.58 -11.52
C GLU A 100 1.49 6.74 -10.80
N TRP A 101 1.65 6.83 -9.47
CA TRP A 101 1.13 7.95 -8.68
C TRP A 101 1.67 9.30 -9.11
N LYS A 102 2.98 9.40 -9.33
CA LYS A 102 3.60 10.65 -9.81
C LYS A 102 2.99 11.10 -11.13
N THR A 103 2.64 10.15 -11.99
CA THR A 103 2.01 10.43 -13.28
C THR A 103 0.56 10.86 -13.10
N MET A 104 -0.22 10.18 -12.26
CA MET A 104 -1.61 10.54 -11.96
C MET A 104 -1.72 11.91 -11.28
N ARG A 105 -0.83 12.24 -10.34
CA ARG A 105 -0.82 13.56 -9.68
C ARG A 105 -0.70 14.69 -10.70
N GLY A 106 0.19 14.55 -11.69
CA GLY A 106 0.31 15.54 -12.78
C GLY A 106 -0.91 15.64 -13.70
N VAL A 107 -1.78 14.61 -13.74
CA VAL A 107 -3.08 14.68 -14.43
C VAL A 107 -4.10 15.39 -13.55
N PHE A 108 -4.19 15.04 -12.27
CA PHE A 108 -5.10 15.69 -11.31
C PHE A 108 -4.83 17.19 -11.17
N GLU A 109 -3.55 17.60 -11.10
CA GLU A 109 -3.15 19.03 -11.08
C GLU A 109 -3.58 19.82 -12.33
N ARG A 110 -3.88 19.14 -13.45
CA ARG A 110 -4.38 19.80 -14.67
C ARG A 110 -5.91 19.86 -14.73
N VAL A 111 -6.58 18.93 -14.06
CA VAL A 111 -8.05 18.82 -14.05
C VAL A 111 -8.65 19.63 -12.90
N LEU A 112 -7.93 19.76 -11.79
CA LEU A 112 -8.32 20.58 -10.64
C LEU A 112 -7.56 21.91 -10.67
N PRO A 113 -8.23 23.06 -10.86
CA PRO A 113 -7.56 24.35 -10.89
C PRO A 113 -6.86 24.63 -9.54
N PRO A 114 -5.61 25.14 -9.53
CA PRO A 114 -4.80 25.33 -8.33
C PRO A 114 -5.27 26.49 -7.42
N HIS A 115 -6.48 27.00 -7.61
CA HIS A 115 -7.01 28.18 -6.93
C HIS A 115 -8.41 27.90 -6.38
N MET A 116 -8.51 27.02 -5.40
CA MET A 116 -9.42 27.33 -4.29
C MET A 116 -8.64 28.21 -3.32
N PRO A 117 -9.03 29.48 -3.11
CA PRO A 117 -8.45 30.29 -2.06
C PRO A 117 -8.66 29.58 -0.72
N GLN A 118 -7.64 29.58 0.14
CA GLN A 118 -7.63 29.03 1.51
C GLN A 118 -8.64 29.70 2.48
N ASN A 119 -9.58 30.48 1.95
CA ASN A 119 -10.66 31.16 2.66
C ASN A 119 -12.05 30.68 2.17
N MET A 120 -12.18 29.44 1.70
CA MET A 120 -13.49 28.81 1.79
C MET A 120 -13.64 28.31 3.22
N ASP A 121 -14.38 29.11 3.98
CA ASP A 121 -15.15 28.69 5.13
C ASP A 121 -15.63 27.24 4.94
N THR A 122 -15.49 26.42 5.97
CA THR A 122 -15.83 24.99 6.01
C THR A 122 -17.33 24.70 5.83
N SER A 123 -18.09 25.57 5.16
CA SER A 123 -19.55 25.52 5.03
C SER A 123 -20.06 25.21 3.62
N VAL A 124 -19.20 25.03 2.60
CA VAL A 124 -19.66 24.80 1.20
C VAL A 124 -19.11 23.50 0.62
N LEU A 125 -19.08 22.44 1.43
CA LEU A 125 -19.09 21.08 0.91
C LEU A 125 -20.10 20.23 1.69
N GLU A 126 -21.25 20.84 1.98
CA GLU A 126 -22.47 20.10 2.26
C GLU A 126 -22.90 19.53 0.91
N ILE A 127 -22.61 18.25 0.69
CA ILE A 127 -23.25 17.48 -0.37
C ILE A 127 -24.71 17.41 0.05
N GLU A 128 -25.51 18.35 -0.44
CA GLU A 128 -26.96 18.28 -0.38
C GLU A 128 -27.35 17.07 -1.23
N PHE A 129 -27.53 15.94 -0.56
CA PHE A 129 -28.30 14.85 -1.10
C PHE A 129 -29.73 15.38 -1.14
N ASP A 130 -30.18 15.67 -2.36
CA ASP A 130 -31.54 16.06 -2.70
C ASP A 130 -32.45 14.85 -2.38
N ASP A 131 -32.72 14.66 -1.09
CA ASP A 131 -33.81 13.82 -0.61
C ASP A 131 -35.06 14.68 -0.77
N GLU A 132 -35.61 14.67 -1.99
CA GLU A 132 -37.02 14.93 -2.24
C GLU A 132 -37.83 14.04 -1.29
N ASP A 133 -38.39 14.58 -0.21
CA ASP A 133 -39.73 14.24 0.31
C ASP A 133 -40.07 15.02 1.61
N ASP A 134 -41.33 15.47 1.64
CA ASP A 134 -42.18 15.84 2.79
C ASP A 134 -42.06 17.24 3.43
N ASP A 135 -42.85 18.16 2.84
CA ASP A 135 -44.02 18.81 3.45
C ASP A 135 -43.93 19.53 4.83
N ASP A 136 -44.43 20.78 4.79
CA ASP A 136 -45.23 21.50 5.79
C ASP A 136 -44.60 22.49 6.80
N GLU A 137 -45.04 23.74 6.60
CA GLU A 137 -45.58 24.70 7.58
C GLU A 137 -44.67 25.46 8.58
N ASP A 138 -44.62 26.77 8.31
CA ASP A 138 -44.98 27.87 9.21
C ASP A 138 -43.88 28.81 9.77
N SER A 139 -44.06 30.05 9.31
CA SER A 139 -43.43 31.31 9.68
C SER A 139 -43.53 31.65 11.16
N TYR A 140 -42.49 32.25 11.75
CA TYR A 140 -42.65 33.40 12.67
C TYR A 140 -41.43 34.33 12.64
N GLU A 141 -41.68 35.57 12.20
CA GLU A 141 -40.85 36.76 12.36
C GLU A 141 -40.76 37.16 13.84
N TYR A 142 -39.58 37.58 14.32
CA TYR A 142 -39.47 38.39 15.53
C TYR A 142 -38.40 39.47 15.37
N TYR A 143 -38.83 40.74 15.42
CA TYR A 143 -37.99 41.94 15.52
C TYR A 143 -37.72 42.24 17.00
N ASP A 144 -36.46 42.56 17.33
CA ASP A 144 -36.02 43.10 18.62
C ASP A 144 -36.29 44.62 18.72
N GLU A 145 -36.77 45.07 19.88
CA GLU A 145 -36.46 46.38 20.48
C GLU A 145 -36.20 46.22 21.99
#